data_AF-A0A8T0UMM2-F1
#
_entry.id   AF-A0A8T0UMM2-F1
#
_cell.length_a   1.000
_cell.length_b   1.000
_cell.length_c   1.000
_cell.angle_alpha   90.00
_cell.angle_beta   90.00
_cell.angle_gamma   90.00
#
_symmetry.space_group_name_H-M   'P 1'
#
loop_
_entity.id
_entity.type
_entity.pdbx_description
1 polymer ?
#
loop_
_entity_poly.entity_id
_entity_poly.type
_entity_poly.pdbx_seq_one_letter_code
_entity_poly.pdbx_strand_id
1 'polypeptide(L)'
;MASAAALLKSSFLPKKSEWGASRQVAAPRPVTVSMVVVRASTYADELVKTAKTVASPGRGILAMDESNATCGKRLASIGLENTEANRQAYRTLLVTAPGLGQYISGAILFEETLYQSAVDGRKIVDILAEQGIVPGIKVDKGLVPLAGSNNESWCQGLDGLAAREAAYYQAGARFAKWRTVVSIPNGPSELAVKEAAWGLARYAAISQVWILFLDWTIGVVNPATMNDMDQPTNNDDEWYGRTTGLCRSWSLRSSWTASTASSGPSRWRRRCGPRPSTPWPRTTSCSRASCSSPPW
;
A
#
# COMPACT_ATOMS: atom_id res chain seq x y z
N MET A 1 -69.61 -3.31 51.46
CA MET A 1 -68.17 -3.18 51.76
C MET A 1 -67.42 -3.20 50.43
N ALA A 2 -67.28 -2.05 49.75
CA ALA A 2 -66.08 -1.19 49.76
C ALA A 2 -64.81 -1.99 49.41
N SER A 3 -64.30 -1.95 48.17
CA SER A 3 -63.35 -0.96 47.59
C SER A 3 -62.06 -1.75 47.24
N ALA A 4 -61.31 -1.58 46.16
CA ALA A 4 -61.24 -0.55 45.13
C ALA A 4 -60.73 -1.18 43.83
N ALA A 5 -61.43 -0.90 42.73
CA ALA A 5 -60.82 -0.84 41.41
C ALA A 5 -60.11 0.51 41.29
N ALA A 6 -58.79 0.51 41.18
CA ALA A 6 -57.99 1.58 40.55
C ALA A 6 -56.51 1.27 40.75
N LEU A 7 -55.79 0.93 39.68
CA LEU A 7 -54.35 1.23 39.52
C LEU A 7 -53.89 0.93 38.08
N LEU A 8 -54.65 1.42 37.10
CA LEU A 8 -54.17 1.72 35.76
C LEU A 8 -54.22 3.23 35.60
N LYS A 9 -53.13 3.90 35.97
CA LYS A 9 -52.72 5.26 35.57
C LYS A 9 -51.50 5.66 36.42
N SER A 10 -50.31 5.29 35.99
CA SER A 10 -49.15 6.15 36.24
C SER A 10 -48.43 6.36 34.91
N SER A 11 -48.75 7.52 34.33
CA SER A 11 -48.08 8.10 33.19
C SER A 11 -46.59 8.29 33.51
N PHE A 12 -45.73 7.42 33.00
CA PHE A 12 -44.28 7.64 32.89
C PHE A 12 -43.96 8.58 31.72
N LEU A 13 -44.66 9.73 31.68
CA LEU A 13 -44.24 10.85 30.86
C LEU A 13 -43.70 11.93 31.82
N PRO A 14 -42.42 12.33 31.69
CA PRO A 14 -41.86 13.37 32.53
C PRO A 14 -42.64 14.67 32.35
N LYS A 15 -42.81 15.42 33.44
CA LYS A 15 -43.58 16.67 33.46
C LYS A 15 -42.88 17.71 32.58
N LYS A 16 -43.65 18.43 31.76
CA LYS A 16 -43.20 19.52 30.87
C LYS A 16 -42.37 20.62 31.58
N SER A 17 -42.42 20.71 32.91
CA SER A 17 -41.66 21.67 33.71
C SER A 17 -40.18 21.32 33.89
N GLU A 18 -39.74 20.12 33.52
CA GLU A 18 -38.33 19.70 33.63
C GLU A 18 -37.51 19.99 32.35
N TRP A 19 -38.14 20.50 31.28
CA TRP A 19 -37.47 20.86 30.02
C TRP A 19 -36.69 22.19 30.05
N GLY A 20 -36.70 22.89 31.18
CA GLY A 20 -36.16 24.26 31.30
C GLY A 20 -34.92 24.42 32.18
N ALA A 21 -34.32 23.35 32.70
CA ALA A 21 -33.04 23.48 33.40
C ALA A 21 -31.91 23.51 32.36
N SER A 22 -31.41 24.71 32.06
CA SER A 22 -30.20 24.93 31.29
C SER A 22 -29.08 24.05 31.86
N ARG A 23 -28.77 22.94 31.18
CA ARG A 23 -27.61 22.12 31.50
C ARG A 23 -26.41 23.03 31.28
N GLN A 24 -25.83 23.55 32.37
CA GLN A 24 -24.58 24.28 32.27
C GLN A 24 -23.58 23.31 31.64
N VAL A 25 -23.19 23.63 30.41
CA VAL A 25 -22.13 22.92 29.71
C VAL A 25 -20.88 23.23 30.51
N ALA A 26 -20.44 22.27 31.32
CA ALA A 26 -19.19 22.39 32.05
C ALA A 26 -18.09 22.76 31.04
N ALA A 27 -17.36 23.84 31.33
CA ALA A 27 -16.25 24.26 30.50
C ALA A 27 -15.31 23.07 30.26
N PRO A 28 -14.78 22.89 29.03
CA PRO A 28 -13.87 21.80 28.74
C PRO A 28 -12.70 21.85 29.71
N ARG A 29 -12.53 20.80 30.51
CA ARG A 29 -11.37 20.66 31.38
C ARG A 29 -10.12 20.67 30.49
N PRO A 30 -9.07 21.44 30.83
CA PRO A 30 -7.82 21.36 30.09
C PRO A 30 -7.32 19.92 30.17
N VAL A 31 -7.31 19.24 29.03
CA VAL A 31 -6.70 17.92 28.90
C VAL A 31 -5.19 18.17 28.90
N THR A 32 -4.54 17.91 30.03
CA THR A 32 -3.08 17.91 30.07
C THR A 32 -2.62 16.73 29.24
N VAL A 33 -2.25 17.00 27.98
CA VAL A 33 -1.61 15.99 27.12
C VAL A 33 -0.24 15.73 27.71
N SER A 34 -0.11 14.65 28.47
CA SER A 34 1.20 14.15 28.87
C SER A 34 1.93 13.78 27.59
N MET A 35 2.91 14.61 27.19
CA MET A 35 3.77 14.29 26.06
C MET A 35 4.58 13.07 26.44
N VAL A 36 4.13 11.89 26.01
CA VAL A 36 4.95 10.69 26.04
C VAL A 36 6.09 10.94 25.07
N VAL A 37 7.26 11.30 25.61
CA VAL A 37 8.49 11.39 24.84
C VAL A 37 8.87 9.97 24.46
N VAL A 38 8.47 9.54 23.27
CA VAL A 38 9.00 8.32 22.66
C VAL A 38 10.46 8.58 22.36
N ARG A 39 11.36 7.88 23.07
CA ARG A 39 12.80 8.02 22.86
C ARG A 39 13.14 7.65 21.42
N ALA A 40 13.87 8.55 20.75
CA ALA A 40 14.52 8.27 19.48
C ALA A 40 15.36 6.99 19.62
N SER A 41 15.07 5.98 18.79
CA SER A 41 15.86 4.75 18.74
C SER A 41 17.31 5.07 18.34
N THR A 42 18.22 4.13 18.53
CA THR A 42 19.63 4.23 18.08
C THR A 42 19.79 4.56 16.59
N TYR A 43 18.73 4.37 15.79
CA TYR A 43 18.74 4.59 14.33
C TYR A 43 18.06 5.89 13.90
N ALA A 44 17.67 6.78 14.82
CA ALA A 44 16.87 7.96 14.49
C ALA A 44 17.45 8.84 13.36
N ASP A 45 18.76 9.09 13.37
CA ASP A 45 19.41 9.87 12.31
C ASP A 45 19.39 9.16 10.95
N GLU A 46 19.58 7.84 10.96
CA GLU A 46 19.50 7.00 9.76
C GLU A 46 18.08 6.97 9.19
N LEU A 47 17.06 6.89 10.05
CA LEU A 47 15.66 6.95 9.64
C LEU A 47 15.35 8.28 8.96
N VAL A 48 15.77 9.41 9.54
CA VAL A 48 15.59 10.75 8.95
C VAL A 48 16.34 10.87 7.63
N LYS A 49 17.59 10.38 7.56
CA LYS A 49 18.37 10.37 6.31
C LYS A 49 17.68 9.56 5.22
N THR A 50 17.19 8.38 5.57
CA THR A 50 16.45 7.50 4.64
C THR A 50 15.18 8.18 4.16
N ALA A 51 14.40 8.80 5.06
CA ALA A 51 13.17 9.50 4.72
C ALA A 51 13.43 10.66 3.75
N LYS A 52 14.46 11.47 4.01
CA LYS A 52 14.87 12.54 3.09
C LYS A 52 15.30 12.01 1.73
N THR A 53 15.99 10.88 1.70
CA THR A 53 16.47 10.25 0.46
C THR A 53 15.28 9.74 -0.36
N VAL A 54 14.38 8.97 0.26
CA VAL A 54 13.19 8.44 -0.41
C VAL A 54 12.26 9.58 -0.86
N ALA A 55 12.11 10.65 -0.08
CA ALA A 55 11.26 11.79 -0.42
C ALA A 55 11.93 12.88 -1.29
N SER A 56 13.08 12.57 -1.91
CA SER A 56 13.85 13.51 -2.75
C SER A 56 12.97 14.13 -3.86
N PRO A 57 13.07 15.44 -4.10
CA PRO A 57 12.37 16.09 -5.22
C PRO A 57 12.70 15.44 -6.57
N GLY A 58 11.71 15.32 -7.45
CA GLY A 58 11.87 14.73 -8.79
C GLY A 58 12.01 13.20 -8.83
N ARG A 59 12.03 12.53 -7.67
CA ARG A 59 12.07 11.06 -7.59
C ARG A 59 10.84 10.49 -6.87
N GLY A 60 10.47 9.27 -7.24
CA GLY A 60 9.35 8.50 -6.67
C GLY A 60 9.76 7.13 -6.15
N ILE A 61 8.77 6.35 -5.72
CA ILE A 61 8.98 4.99 -5.20
C ILE A 61 8.44 3.96 -6.19
N LEU A 62 9.29 3.03 -6.60
CA LEU A 62 8.91 1.86 -7.41
C LEU A 62 8.34 0.77 -6.48
N ALA A 63 7.05 0.48 -6.61
CA ALA A 63 6.45 -0.61 -5.84
C ALA A 63 6.42 -1.90 -6.68
N MET A 64 7.36 -2.80 -6.41
CA MET A 64 7.50 -4.12 -7.05
C MET A 64 7.42 -5.25 -6.03
N ASP A 65 6.57 -5.05 -5.01
CA ASP A 65 6.38 -5.96 -3.89
C ASP A 65 5.19 -6.91 -4.09
N GLU A 66 4.81 -7.19 -5.34
CA GLU A 66 3.75 -8.15 -5.62
C GLU A 66 4.13 -9.52 -5.06
N SER A 67 3.22 -10.10 -4.28
CA SER A 67 3.34 -11.49 -3.81
C SER A 67 3.37 -12.46 -4.99
N ASN A 68 3.84 -13.68 -4.75
CA ASN A 68 3.90 -14.72 -5.79
C ASN A 68 2.53 -14.95 -6.47
N ALA A 69 1.43 -14.90 -5.72
CA ALA A 69 0.08 -15.00 -6.28
C ALA A 69 -0.28 -13.80 -7.17
N THR A 70 0.04 -12.58 -6.73
CA THR A 70 -0.27 -11.34 -7.47
C THR A 70 0.59 -11.23 -8.74
N CYS A 71 1.89 -11.51 -8.62
CA CYS A 71 2.81 -11.57 -9.75
C CYS A 71 2.36 -12.65 -10.74
N GLY A 72 1.91 -13.81 -10.26
CA GLY A 72 1.35 -14.88 -11.10
C GLY A 72 0.17 -14.42 -11.96
N LYS A 73 -0.76 -13.63 -11.42
CA LYS A 73 -1.87 -13.05 -12.21
C LYS A 73 -1.35 -12.12 -13.31
N ARG A 74 -0.34 -11.28 -13.02
CA ARG A 74 0.30 -10.41 -14.01
C ARG A 74 0.99 -11.21 -15.12
N LEU A 75 1.75 -12.25 -14.77
CA LEU A 75 2.43 -13.13 -15.72
C LEU A 75 1.42 -13.90 -16.59
N ALA A 76 0.34 -14.42 -16.00
CA ALA A 76 -0.71 -15.12 -16.72
C ALA A 76 -1.39 -14.21 -17.77
N SER A 77 -1.60 -12.92 -17.46
CA SER A 77 -2.19 -11.96 -18.40
C SER A 77 -1.38 -11.77 -19.69
N ILE A 78 -0.07 -12.04 -19.64
CA ILE A 78 0.83 -12.04 -20.79
C ILE A 78 1.20 -13.47 -21.21
N GLY A 79 0.43 -14.48 -20.82
CA GLY A 79 0.62 -15.89 -21.20
C GLY A 79 1.95 -16.49 -20.78
N LEU A 80 2.46 -16.12 -19.59
CA LEU A 80 3.59 -16.76 -18.94
C LEU A 80 3.15 -17.55 -17.70
N GLU A 81 3.89 -18.61 -17.42
CA GLU A 81 3.73 -19.39 -16.19
C GLU A 81 4.34 -18.66 -14.99
N ASN A 82 3.75 -18.86 -13.81
CA ASN A 82 4.23 -18.30 -12.55
C ASN A 82 5.38 -19.13 -11.93
N THR A 83 6.52 -19.15 -12.61
CA THR A 83 7.75 -19.78 -12.11
C THR A 83 8.65 -18.76 -11.41
N GLU A 84 9.52 -19.21 -10.50
CA GLU A 84 10.50 -18.34 -9.86
C GLU A 84 11.40 -17.63 -10.90
N ALA A 85 11.88 -18.37 -11.90
CA ALA A 85 12.71 -17.82 -12.97
C ALA A 85 12.01 -16.68 -13.73
N ASN A 86 10.70 -16.79 -13.99
CA ASN A 86 9.94 -15.72 -14.64
C ASN A 86 9.75 -14.50 -13.74
N ARG A 87 9.52 -14.71 -12.42
CA ARG A 87 9.45 -13.62 -11.45
C ARG A 87 10.80 -12.91 -11.31
N GLN A 88 11.89 -13.66 -11.22
CA GLN A 88 13.27 -13.16 -11.18
C GLN A 88 13.60 -12.34 -12.43
N ALA A 89 13.29 -12.87 -13.62
CA ALA A 89 13.52 -12.17 -14.89
C ALA A 89 12.71 -10.88 -14.97
N TYR A 90 11.46 -10.89 -14.50
CA TYR A 90 10.62 -9.70 -14.43
C TYR A 90 11.20 -8.64 -13.48
N ARG A 91 11.64 -9.02 -12.27
CA ARG A 91 12.29 -8.08 -11.34
C ARG A 91 13.62 -7.56 -11.87
N THR A 92 14.42 -8.44 -12.48
CA THR A 92 15.68 -8.07 -13.14
C THR A 92 15.43 -7.00 -14.21
N LEU A 93 14.43 -7.20 -15.07
CA LEU A 93 14.05 -6.22 -16.09
C LEU A 93 13.74 -4.84 -15.50
N LEU A 94 13.04 -4.80 -14.36
CA LEU A 94 12.69 -3.54 -13.70
C LEU A 94 13.93 -2.85 -13.12
N VAL A 95 14.74 -3.57 -12.34
CA VAL A 95 15.85 -2.97 -11.58
C VAL A 95 17.08 -2.65 -12.44
N THR A 96 17.22 -3.29 -13.60
CA THR A 96 18.35 -3.05 -14.52
C THR A 96 18.04 -2.00 -15.58
N ALA A 97 16.88 -1.34 -15.52
CA ALA A 97 16.52 -0.28 -16.44
C ALA A 97 17.57 0.86 -16.39
N PRO A 98 18.21 1.24 -17.52
CA PRO A 98 19.23 2.29 -17.51
C PRO A 98 18.67 3.63 -17.02
N GLY A 99 19.38 4.26 -16.08
CA GLY A 99 19.00 5.56 -15.53
C GLY A 99 17.82 5.53 -14.56
N LEU A 100 17.38 4.36 -14.08
CA LEU A 100 16.24 4.23 -13.16
C LEU A 100 16.38 5.13 -11.91
N GLY A 101 17.58 5.20 -11.34
CA GLY A 101 17.89 6.00 -10.15
C GLY A 101 17.70 7.52 -10.30
N GLN A 102 17.60 8.03 -11.54
CA GLN A 102 17.29 9.44 -11.81
C GLN A 102 15.85 9.80 -11.42
N TYR A 103 14.95 8.82 -11.46
CA TYR A 103 13.51 9.00 -11.24
C TYR A 103 12.99 8.24 -10.03
N ILE A 104 13.73 7.23 -9.56
CA ILE A 104 13.34 6.39 -8.44
C ILE A 104 14.33 6.58 -7.30
N SER A 105 13.81 6.84 -6.11
CA SER A 105 14.59 7.03 -4.88
C SER A 105 14.47 5.83 -3.94
N GLY A 106 13.39 5.05 -4.05
CA GLY A 106 13.18 3.84 -3.27
C GLY A 106 12.45 2.77 -4.07
N ALA A 107 12.71 1.50 -3.75
CA ALA A 107 12.02 0.38 -4.38
C ALA A 107 11.50 -0.61 -3.33
N ILE A 108 10.20 -0.89 -3.34
CA ILE A 108 9.54 -1.79 -2.40
C ILE A 108 9.61 -3.21 -2.97
N LEU A 109 10.20 -4.11 -2.20
CA LEU A 109 10.45 -5.50 -2.56
C LEU A 109 9.45 -6.44 -1.88
N PHE A 110 9.23 -7.59 -2.51
CA PHE A 110 8.68 -8.77 -1.86
C PHE A 110 9.82 -9.57 -1.24
N GLU A 111 9.54 -10.37 -0.21
CA GLU A 111 10.56 -11.13 0.53
C GLU A 111 11.42 -12.03 -0.37
N GLU A 112 10.80 -12.72 -1.34
CA GLU A 112 11.54 -13.51 -2.34
C GLU A 112 12.58 -12.63 -3.08
N THR A 113 12.19 -11.43 -3.50
CA THR A 113 13.05 -10.51 -4.26
C THR A 113 14.19 -9.91 -3.42
N LEU A 114 13.97 -9.70 -2.12
CA LEU A 114 14.99 -9.15 -1.22
C LEU A 114 16.23 -10.05 -1.14
N TYR A 115 16.04 -11.36 -1.15
CA TYR A 115 17.11 -12.35 -1.04
C TYR A 115 17.56 -12.91 -2.40
N GLN A 116 16.95 -12.48 -3.49
CA GLN A 116 17.19 -13.02 -4.83
C GLN A 116 18.30 -12.25 -5.56
N SER A 117 19.04 -12.99 -6.40
CA SER A 117 19.95 -12.40 -7.39
C SER A 117 19.21 -12.12 -8.70
N ALA A 118 19.65 -11.10 -9.43
CA ALA A 118 19.25 -10.89 -10.82
C ALA A 118 19.77 -12.02 -11.72
N VAL A 119 19.29 -12.04 -12.97
CA VAL A 119 19.70 -13.05 -13.98
C VAL A 119 21.21 -13.00 -14.27
N ASP A 120 21.86 -11.85 -14.06
CA ASP A 120 23.31 -11.67 -14.21
C ASP A 120 24.12 -12.10 -12.97
N GLY A 121 23.46 -12.63 -11.93
CA GLY A 121 24.06 -13.16 -10.70
C GLY A 121 24.26 -12.13 -9.57
N ARG A 122 24.13 -10.82 -9.86
CA ARG A 122 24.26 -9.78 -8.82
C ARG A 122 23.02 -9.74 -7.93
N LYS A 123 23.17 -9.42 -6.64
CA LYS A 123 22.00 -9.31 -5.75
C LYS A 123 21.13 -8.13 -6.19
N ILE A 124 19.80 -8.30 -6.16
CA ILE A 124 18.87 -7.23 -6.55
C ILE A 124 19.05 -5.98 -5.67
N VAL A 125 19.31 -6.17 -4.37
CA VAL A 125 19.58 -5.07 -3.43
C VAL A 125 20.83 -4.27 -3.80
N ASP A 126 21.87 -4.93 -4.29
CA ASP A 126 23.14 -4.27 -4.67
C ASP A 126 22.93 -3.43 -5.95
N ILE A 127 22.19 -3.98 -6.94
CA ILE A 127 21.84 -3.25 -8.18
C ILE A 127 21.06 -1.97 -7.88
N LEU A 128 20.16 -2.00 -6.89
CA LEU A 128 19.41 -0.83 -6.46
C LEU A 128 20.31 0.19 -5.77
N ALA A 129 21.16 -0.28 -4.85
CA ALA A 129 22.09 0.58 -4.12
C ALA A 129 23.10 1.28 -5.04
N GLU A 130 23.65 0.58 -6.04
CA GLU A 130 24.54 1.13 -7.08
C GLU A 130 23.90 2.30 -7.85
N GLN A 131 22.58 2.27 -8.00
CA GLN A 131 21.81 3.32 -8.68
C GLN A 131 21.30 4.41 -7.73
N GLY A 132 21.66 4.37 -6.45
CA GLY A 132 21.17 5.32 -5.44
C GLY A 132 19.68 5.16 -5.11
N ILE A 133 19.14 3.95 -5.32
CA ILE A 133 17.78 3.57 -4.98
C ILE A 133 17.81 2.82 -3.64
N VAL A 134 17.06 3.31 -2.67
CA VAL A 134 16.96 2.69 -1.36
C VAL A 134 16.09 1.42 -1.45
N PRO A 135 16.56 0.24 -1.02
CA PRO A 135 15.71 -0.95 -0.94
C PRO A 135 14.71 -0.83 0.23
N GLY A 136 13.45 -1.17 -0.02
CA GLY A 136 12.43 -1.31 1.00
C GLY A 136 11.70 -2.64 0.91
N ILE A 137 10.95 -3.02 1.95
CA ILE A 137 10.37 -4.35 2.08
C ILE A 137 8.89 -4.29 2.47
N LYS A 138 8.04 -5.07 1.81
CA LYS A 138 6.67 -5.31 2.28
C LYS A 138 6.69 -6.30 3.45
N VAL A 139 6.16 -5.89 4.61
CA VAL A 139 6.23 -6.68 5.85
C VAL A 139 4.89 -7.21 6.35
N ASP A 140 3.78 -6.73 5.76
CA ASP A 140 2.46 -7.27 6.04
C ASP A 140 2.26 -8.68 5.45
N LYS A 141 1.44 -9.48 6.13
CA LYS A 141 1.10 -10.86 5.73
C LYS A 141 -0.26 -10.96 5.03
N GLY A 142 -0.74 -9.83 4.50
CA GLY A 142 -2.00 -9.76 3.75
C GLY A 142 -3.23 -9.49 4.61
N LEU A 143 -4.37 -9.49 3.92
CA LEU A 143 -5.68 -9.15 4.47
C LEU A 143 -6.46 -10.43 4.80
N VAL A 144 -7.17 -10.41 5.92
CA VAL A 144 -8.12 -11.46 6.30
C VAL A 144 -9.45 -10.85 6.72
N PRO A 145 -10.56 -11.60 6.68
CA PRO A 145 -11.87 -11.08 7.08
C PRO A 145 -11.86 -10.54 8.52
N LEU A 146 -12.47 -9.38 8.71
CA LEU A 146 -12.68 -8.78 10.02
C LEU A 146 -14.01 -9.29 10.60
N ALA A 147 -13.93 -10.13 11.63
CA ALA A 147 -15.13 -10.67 12.28
C ALA A 147 -15.96 -9.55 12.93
N GLY A 148 -17.28 -9.63 12.80
CA GLY A 148 -18.20 -8.61 13.32
C GLY A 148 -18.23 -7.30 12.52
N SER A 149 -17.72 -7.31 11.28
CA SER A 149 -17.73 -6.17 10.36
C SER A 149 -18.63 -6.41 9.14
N ASN A 150 -18.78 -5.39 8.30
CA ASN A 150 -19.61 -5.44 7.08
C ASN A 150 -18.82 -6.01 5.88
N ASN A 151 -18.39 -7.27 5.98
CA ASN A 151 -17.51 -7.91 4.99
C ASN A 151 -16.19 -7.14 4.77
N GLU A 152 -15.67 -6.53 5.84
CA GLU A 152 -14.42 -5.79 5.80
C GLU A 152 -13.25 -6.72 6.12
N SER A 153 -12.02 -6.21 5.99
CA SER A 153 -10.81 -6.97 6.25
C SER A 153 -9.88 -6.20 7.18
N TRP A 154 -9.02 -6.94 7.87
CA TRP A 154 -7.89 -6.38 8.60
C TRP A 154 -6.59 -7.03 8.14
N CYS A 155 -5.47 -6.38 8.44
CA CYS A 155 -4.16 -6.80 7.94
C CYS A 155 -3.35 -7.52 9.02
N GLN A 156 -2.80 -8.67 8.68
CA GLN A 156 -1.97 -9.48 9.58
C GLN A 156 -0.48 -9.17 9.42
N GLY A 157 0.32 -9.57 10.41
CA GLY A 157 1.78 -9.56 10.29
C GLY A 157 2.55 -9.07 11.52
N LEU A 158 1.89 -8.62 12.58
CA LEU A 158 2.57 -8.07 13.76
C LEU A 158 3.37 -9.14 14.52
N ASP A 159 2.88 -10.38 14.53
CA ASP A 159 3.56 -11.49 15.20
C ASP A 159 4.93 -11.74 14.56
N GLY A 160 5.98 -11.64 15.38
CA GLY A 160 7.37 -11.77 14.96
C GLY A 160 7.89 -10.66 14.05
N LEU A 161 7.17 -9.54 13.90
CA LEU A 161 7.55 -8.44 13.00
C LEU A 161 8.96 -7.90 13.30
N ALA A 162 9.26 -7.61 14.57
CA ALA A 162 10.55 -7.05 14.97
C ALA A 162 11.74 -7.93 14.57
N ALA A 163 11.61 -9.26 14.73
CA ALA A 163 12.66 -10.20 14.34
C ALA A 163 12.84 -10.25 12.80
N ARG A 164 11.74 -10.18 12.05
CA ARG A 164 11.80 -10.13 10.58
C ARG A 164 12.43 -8.84 10.09
N GLU A 165 12.07 -7.69 10.65
CA GLU A 165 12.65 -6.40 10.26
C GLU A 165 14.14 -6.30 10.59
N ALA A 166 14.58 -6.87 11.71
CA ALA A 166 16.00 -7.01 12.01
C ALA A 166 16.72 -7.81 10.90
N ALA A 167 16.14 -8.93 10.45
CA ALA A 167 16.71 -9.72 9.35
C ALA A 167 16.69 -8.96 8.02
N TYR A 168 15.59 -8.25 7.70
CA TYR A 168 15.49 -7.45 6.48
C TYR A 168 16.48 -6.29 6.47
N TYR A 169 16.74 -5.68 7.62
CA TYR A 169 17.74 -4.64 7.75
C TYR A 169 19.15 -5.17 7.41
N GLN A 170 19.49 -6.36 7.92
CA GLN A 170 20.75 -7.05 7.58
C GLN A 170 20.82 -7.43 6.09
N ALA A 171 19.67 -7.72 5.47
CA ALA A 171 19.57 -8.00 4.04
C ALA A 171 19.63 -6.74 3.15
N GLY A 172 19.68 -5.55 3.73
CA GLY A 172 19.86 -4.28 3.01
C GLY A 172 18.60 -3.42 2.89
N ALA A 173 17.45 -3.86 3.42
CA ALA A 173 16.27 -3.01 3.47
C ALA A 173 16.46 -1.84 4.43
N ARG A 174 15.95 -0.66 4.06
CA ARG A 174 16.03 0.57 4.88
C ARG A 174 14.71 1.27 5.08
N PHE A 175 13.68 0.90 4.32
CA PHE A 175 12.30 1.24 4.67
C PHE A 175 11.35 0.05 4.52
N ALA A 176 10.17 0.13 5.13
CA ALA A 176 9.16 -0.91 5.12
C ALA A 176 7.82 -0.37 4.61
N LYS A 177 6.99 -1.29 4.12
CA LYS A 177 5.59 -1.03 3.74
C LYS A 177 4.66 -2.03 4.43
N TRP A 178 3.54 -1.49 4.91
CA TRP A 178 2.37 -2.25 5.35
C TRP A 178 1.13 -1.72 4.64
N ARG A 179 0.31 -2.60 4.09
CA ARG A 179 -0.95 -2.21 3.43
C ARG A 179 -2.16 -2.67 4.23
N THR A 180 -2.99 -1.72 4.65
CA THR A 180 -4.36 -1.99 5.15
C THR A 180 -5.41 -1.45 4.17
N VAL A 181 -6.65 -1.92 4.29
CA VAL A 181 -7.76 -1.56 3.41
C VAL A 181 -8.99 -1.25 4.24
N VAL A 182 -9.75 -0.24 3.84
CA VAL A 182 -11.09 0.01 4.36
C VAL A 182 -12.08 0.15 3.19
N SER A 183 -13.33 -0.27 3.40
CA SER A 183 -14.37 -0.27 2.38
C SER A 183 -15.16 1.03 2.42
N ILE A 184 -15.43 1.67 1.26
CA ILE A 184 -16.14 2.96 1.19
C ILE A 184 -17.61 2.95 0.71
N PRO A 185 -18.15 1.96 -0.05
CA PRO A 185 -19.48 2.11 -0.65
C PRO A 185 -20.61 2.45 0.33
N ASN A 186 -20.50 2.00 1.59
CA ASN A 186 -21.42 2.33 2.68
C ASN A 186 -20.72 3.06 3.85
N GLY A 187 -19.51 3.58 3.61
CA GLY A 187 -18.55 3.99 4.62
C GLY A 187 -17.92 2.81 5.36
N PRO A 188 -16.66 2.93 5.82
CA PRO A 188 -16.04 1.91 6.64
C PRO A 188 -16.72 1.87 8.00
N SER A 189 -16.84 0.68 8.58
CA SER A 189 -17.33 0.58 9.95
C SER A 189 -16.34 1.22 10.92
N GLU A 190 -16.83 1.71 12.05
CA GLU A 190 -15.96 2.24 13.11
C GLU A 190 -14.95 1.19 13.59
N LEU A 191 -15.35 -0.09 13.59
CA LEU A 191 -14.49 -1.23 13.91
C LEU A 191 -13.33 -1.34 12.92
N ALA A 192 -13.59 -1.29 11.60
CA ALA A 192 -12.56 -1.37 10.57
C ALA A 192 -11.60 -0.19 10.62
N VAL A 193 -12.10 1.04 10.85
CA VAL A 193 -11.24 2.23 11.01
C VAL A 193 -10.34 2.09 12.24
N LYS A 194 -10.89 1.67 13.39
CA LYS A 194 -10.12 1.45 14.63
C LYS A 194 -9.07 0.38 14.45
N GLU A 195 -9.41 -0.76 13.84
CA GLU A 195 -8.47 -1.86 13.62
C GLU A 195 -7.35 -1.45 12.65
N ALA A 196 -7.69 -0.77 11.55
CA ALA A 196 -6.70 -0.26 10.61
C ALA A 196 -5.72 0.73 11.26
N ALA A 197 -6.23 1.70 12.02
CA ALA A 197 -5.41 2.68 12.73
C ALA A 197 -4.53 2.01 13.79
N TRP A 198 -5.08 1.08 14.57
CA TRP A 198 -4.33 0.37 15.61
C TRP A 198 -3.23 -0.53 15.04
N GLY A 199 -3.54 -1.26 13.97
CA GLY A 199 -2.58 -2.09 13.25
C GLY A 199 -1.41 -1.27 12.70
N LEU A 200 -1.71 -0.16 12.00
CA LEU A 200 -0.70 0.74 11.45
C LEU A 200 0.17 1.39 12.53
N ALA A 201 -0.42 1.83 13.64
CA ALA A 201 0.32 2.45 14.74
C ALA A 201 1.30 1.47 15.39
N ARG A 202 0.88 0.22 15.65
CA ARG A 202 1.76 -0.81 16.20
C ARG A 202 2.87 -1.19 15.23
N TYR A 203 2.53 -1.35 13.96
CA TYR A 203 3.50 -1.59 12.90
C TYR A 203 4.56 -0.46 12.86
N ALA A 204 4.14 0.80 12.74
CA ALA A 204 5.05 1.93 12.65
C ALA A 204 5.99 2.03 13.87
N ALA A 205 5.46 1.81 15.07
CA ALA A 205 6.26 1.81 16.30
C ALA A 205 7.32 0.70 16.31
N ILE A 206 7.00 -0.49 15.81
CA ILE A 206 7.97 -1.60 15.71
C ILE A 206 9.01 -1.30 14.61
N SER A 207 8.58 -0.82 13.44
CA SER A 207 9.49 -0.51 12.33
C SER A 207 10.54 0.51 12.68
N GLN A 208 10.16 1.60 13.34
CA GLN A 208 11.10 2.67 13.72
C GLN A 208 12.22 2.22 14.69
N VAL A 209 12.18 0.98 15.18
CA VAL A 209 13.32 0.37 15.89
C VAL A 209 14.44 -0.03 14.94
N TRP A 210 14.13 -0.40 13.68
CA TRP A 210 15.10 -0.97 12.72
C TRP A 210 15.15 -0.23 11.39
N ILE A 211 13.99 0.18 10.85
CA ILE A 211 13.77 0.53 9.45
C ILE A 211 12.78 1.71 9.35
N LEU A 212 12.93 2.57 8.34
CA LEU A 212 11.95 3.65 8.11
C LEU A 212 10.58 3.07 7.75
N PHE A 213 9.52 3.57 8.36
CA PHE A 213 8.16 3.27 7.90
C PHE A 213 7.73 4.24 6.79
N LEU A 214 7.14 3.71 5.71
CA LEU A 214 6.33 4.49 4.77
C LEU A 214 4.88 4.03 4.86
N ASP A 215 3.98 4.95 5.24
CA ASP A 215 2.55 4.70 5.20
C ASP A 215 2.10 4.70 3.74
N TRP A 216 1.78 3.50 3.25
CA TRP A 216 1.16 3.37 1.95
C TRP A 216 -0.33 3.17 2.16
N THR A 217 -1.04 4.31 2.18
CA THR A 217 -2.46 4.49 1.88
C THR A 217 -3.39 3.40 2.38
N ILE A 218 -4.31 3.77 3.26
CA ILE A 218 -5.59 3.10 3.39
C ILE A 218 -6.14 2.89 1.98
N GLY A 219 -6.09 1.64 1.51
CA GLY A 219 -6.63 1.29 0.22
C GLY A 219 -8.14 1.45 0.33
N VAL A 220 -8.67 2.45 -0.34
CA VAL A 220 -10.11 2.62 -0.55
C VAL A 220 -10.51 1.59 -1.59
N VAL A 221 -11.34 0.62 -1.21
CA VAL A 221 -11.76 -0.44 -2.12
C VAL A 221 -13.29 -0.44 -2.22
N ASN A 222 -13.79 -0.39 -3.45
CA ASN A 222 -15.15 -0.78 -3.77
C ASN A 222 -15.18 -2.32 -3.88
N PRO A 223 -16.00 -3.06 -3.12
CA PRO A 223 -16.04 -4.52 -3.11
C PRO A 223 -16.40 -5.14 -4.47
N ALA A 224 -16.88 -4.36 -5.45
CA ALA A 224 -17.05 -4.82 -6.83
C ALA A 224 -15.72 -4.98 -7.61
N THR A 225 -14.65 -4.28 -7.22
CA THR A 225 -13.38 -4.20 -7.95
C THR A 225 -12.18 -4.42 -7.01
N MET A 226 -12.12 -5.60 -6.39
CA MET A 226 -11.04 -5.98 -5.47
C MET A 226 -9.63 -6.09 -6.12
N ASN A 227 -9.44 -5.62 -7.37
CA ASN A 227 -8.20 -5.75 -8.15
C ASN A 227 -7.61 -4.44 -8.71
N ASP A 228 -8.25 -3.28 -8.63
CA ASP A 228 -7.66 -2.05 -9.18
C ASP A 228 -7.91 -0.84 -8.28
N MET A 229 -6.90 0.04 -8.20
CA MET A 229 -7.02 1.36 -7.59
C MET A 229 -7.92 2.21 -8.50
N ASP A 230 -9.24 2.17 -8.27
CA ASP A 230 -10.16 3.05 -8.98
C ASP A 230 -9.91 4.53 -8.60
N GLN A 231 -10.16 5.42 -9.56
CA GLN A 231 -9.98 6.87 -9.40
C GLN A 231 -10.90 7.42 -8.30
N PRO A 232 -10.44 8.41 -7.51
CA PRO A 232 -11.22 8.97 -6.41
C PRO A 232 -12.49 9.66 -6.93
N THR A 233 -13.59 9.40 -6.24
CA THR A 233 -14.88 10.08 -6.32
C THR A 233 -14.98 11.18 -5.25
N ASN A 234 -15.91 12.14 -5.41
CA ASN A 234 -16.05 13.29 -4.50
C ASN A 234 -16.30 12.93 -3.01
N ASN A 235 -16.72 11.69 -2.69
CA ASN A 235 -16.90 11.25 -1.29
C ASN A 235 -15.59 10.69 -0.69
N ASP A 236 -14.59 10.37 -1.50
CA ASP A 236 -13.35 9.74 -1.04
C ASP A 236 -12.50 10.70 -0.22
N ASP A 237 -12.51 12.01 -0.53
CA ASP A 237 -11.77 13.03 0.23
C ASP A 237 -12.28 13.18 1.68
N GLU A 238 -13.60 13.05 1.90
CA GLU A 238 -14.19 13.11 3.24
C GLU A 238 -13.78 11.90 4.08
N TRP A 239 -13.88 10.70 3.51
CA TRP A 239 -13.49 9.47 4.19
C TRP A 239 -11.98 9.35 4.37
N TYR A 240 -11.20 9.81 3.39
CA TYR A 240 -9.75 9.95 3.51
C TYR A 240 -9.42 10.92 4.64
N GLY A 241 -10.11 12.06 4.74
CA GLY A 241 -9.95 13.02 5.83
C GLY A 241 -10.30 12.46 7.22
N ARG A 242 -11.33 11.62 7.35
CA ARG A 242 -11.70 10.96 8.62
C ARG A 242 -10.72 9.88 9.04
N THR A 243 -10.20 9.13 8.08
CA THR A 243 -9.26 8.02 8.33
C THR A 243 -7.82 8.51 8.53
N THR A 244 -7.36 9.48 7.73
CA THR A 244 -6.04 10.11 7.84
C THR A 244 -5.99 11.28 8.81
N GLY A 245 -7.13 11.78 9.28
CA GLY A 245 -7.23 12.80 10.33
C GLY A 245 -6.54 12.40 11.64
N LEU A 246 -6.33 11.10 11.83
CA LEU A 246 -5.57 10.50 12.93
C LEU A 246 -4.04 10.42 12.67
N CYS A 247 -3.58 10.59 11.42
CA CYS A 247 -2.19 10.37 10.95
C CYS A 247 -1.55 11.59 10.25
N ARG A 248 -1.97 12.82 10.58
CA ARG A 248 -1.55 14.06 9.88
C ARG A 248 -0.08 14.45 10.19
N SER A 249 0.92 13.84 9.55
CA SER A 249 2.26 14.48 9.47
C SER A 249 3.23 13.98 8.38
N TRP A 250 2.80 13.53 7.20
CA TRP A 250 3.77 13.11 6.19
C TRP A 250 3.43 13.59 4.78
N SER A 251 4.44 14.14 4.09
CA SER A 251 4.36 14.63 2.70
C SER A 251 4.15 13.45 1.75
N LEU A 252 2.95 13.30 1.20
CA LEU A 252 2.62 12.33 0.17
C LEU A 252 3.38 12.65 -1.13
N ARG A 253 4.24 11.73 -1.58
CA ARG A 253 4.72 11.64 -2.97
C ARG A 253 4.35 10.25 -3.52
N SER A 254 3.99 10.21 -4.80
CA SER A 254 3.39 9.05 -5.47
C SER A 254 4.31 7.81 -5.49
N SER A 255 3.82 6.66 -5.00
CA SER A 255 4.36 5.34 -5.33
C SER A 255 3.54 4.72 -6.45
N TRP A 256 4.21 4.24 -7.50
CA TRP A 256 3.55 3.70 -8.68
C TRP A 256 3.80 2.20 -8.75
N THR A 257 2.72 1.40 -8.68
CA THR A 257 2.72 -0.04 -8.99
C THR A 257 2.30 -0.30 -10.44
N ALA A 258 1.21 0.33 -10.90
CA ALA A 258 0.57 -0.02 -12.17
C ALA A 258 0.98 0.86 -13.37
N SER A 259 1.23 2.17 -13.20
CA SER A 259 1.48 3.06 -14.35
C SER A 259 2.87 2.86 -14.98
N THR A 260 3.89 2.54 -14.18
CA THR A 260 5.26 2.26 -14.64
C THR A 260 5.43 0.81 -15.13
N ALA A 261 4.74 -0.15 -14.50
CA ALA A 261 4.92 -1.58 -14.80
C ALA A 261 3.93 -2.15 -15.82
N SER A 262 2.81 -1.49 -16.15
CA SER A 262 1.79 -2.05 -17.05
C SER A 262 2.28 -2.30 -18.49
N SER A 263 3.17 -1.45 -19.01
CA SER A 263 3.69 -1.59 -20.39
C SER A 263 4.93 -2.50 -20.50
N GLY A 264 5.61 -2.76 -19.38
CA GLY A 264 6.84 -3.56 -19.32
C GLY A 264 6.65 -5.02 -19.75
N PRO A 265 5.73 -5.78 -19.12
CA PRO A 265 5.44 -7.18 -19.45
C PRO A 265 5.00 -7.37 -20.91
N SER A 266 4.16 -6.48 -21.44
CA SER A 266 3.72 -6.50 -22.84
C SER A 266 4.86 -6.21 -23.83
N ARG A 267 5.83 -5.38 -23.45
CA ARG A 267 7.04 -5.10 -24.25
C ARG A 267 8.06 -6.25 -24.14
N TRP A 268 8.15 -6.91 -22.99
CA TRP A 268 9.00 -8.08 -22.76
C TRP A 268 8.57 -9.29 -23.60
N ARG A 269 7.27 -9.60 -23.69
CA ARG A 269 6.75 -10.66 -24.59
C ARG A 269 7.22 -10.47 -26.04
N ARG A 270 7.30 -9.23 -26.52
CA ARG A 270 7.77 -8.94 -27.90
C ARG A 270 9.27 -9.17 -28.10
N ARG A 271 10.06 -9.14 -27.01
CA ARG A 271 11.52 -9.23 -27.06
C ARG A 271 12.06 -10.63 -26.71
N CYS A 272 11.35 -11.36 -25.85
CA CYS A 272 11.81 -12.64 -25.29
C CYS A 272 10.84 -13.82 -25.49
N GLY A 273 9.68 -13.61 -26.11
CA GLY A 273 8.73 -14.70 -26.38
C GLY A 273 9.17 -15.61 -27.55
N PRO A 274 8.70 -16.87 -27.59
CA PRO A 274 8.96 -17.75 -28.73
C PRO A 274 8.43 -17.11 -30.03
N ARG A 275 9.26 -17.09 -31.09
CA ARG A 275 8.81 -16.69 -32.43
C ARG A 275 7.70 -17.67 -32.85
N PRO A 276 6.54 -17.20 -33.31
CA PRO A 276 5.50 -18.10 -33.79
C PRO A 276 6.05 -18.96 -34.93
N SER A 277 6.01 -20.28 -34.76
CA SER A 277 6.56 -21.30 -35.65
C SER A 277 5.57 -21.72 -36.74
N THR A 278 4.85 -20.77 -37.33
CA THR A 278 3.94 -21.04 -38.44
C THR A 278 4.17 -20.03 -39.58
N PRO A 279 4.44 -20.50 -40.82
CA PRO A 279 4.47 -19.62 -41.97
C PRO A 279 3.04 -19.16 -42.25
N TRP A 280 2.79 -17.85 -42.16
CA TRP A 280 1.55 -17.26 -42.63
C TRP A 280 1.36 -17.54 -44.13
N PRO A 281 0.15 -17.91 -44.58
CA PRO A 281 -0.10 -18.11 -46.00
C PRO A 281 -0.02 -16.76 -46.73
N ARG A 282 0.68 -16.76 -47.87
CA ARG A 282 0.68 -15.64 -48.82
C ARG A 282 -0.76 -15.38 -49.25
N THR A 283 -1.26 -14.20 -48.94
CA THR A 283 -2.33 -13.59 -49.71
C THR A 283 -1.77 -12.35 -50.41
N THR A 284 -1.96 -12.39 -51.71
CA THR A 284 -1.56 -11.43 -52.73
C THR A 284 -2.29 -10.10 -52.61
N SER A 285 -1.68 -9.09 -53.22
CA SER A 285 -2.20 -7.76 -53.57
C SER A 285 -2.23 -6.71 -52.45
N CYS A 286 -1.18 -5.90 -52.41
CA CYS A 286 -1.39 -4.46 -52.41
C CYS A 286 -0.24 -3.81 -53.20
N SER A 287 -0.64 -3.04 -54.21
CA SER A 287 0.21 -2.37 -55.19
C SER A 287 1.04 -1.24 -54.59
N ARG A 288 2.19 -1.01 -55.23
CA ARG A 288 3.19 0.05 -55.02
C ARG A 288 2.61 1.39 -54.52
N ALA A 289 3.27 1.95 -53.51
CA ALA A 289 3.59 3.39 -53.47
C ALA A 289 4.96 3.59 -52.79
N SER A 290 5.80 4.35 -53.46
CA SER A 290 7.22 4.61 -53.24
C SER A 290 7.52 5.45 -52.00
N CYS A 291 8.48 5.02 -51.17
CA CYS A 291 9.18 5.88 -50.23
C CYS A 291 10.29 6.64 -50.97
N SER A 292 10.14 7.95 -51.10
CA SER A 292 11.24 8.89 -51.38
C SER A 292 11.63 9.57 -50.07
N SER A 293 12.88 9.37 -49.65
CA SER A 293 13.54 10.11 -48.58
C SER A 293 13.79 11.58 -48.96
N PRO A 294 13.93 12.48 -47.97
CA PRO A 294 14.95 13.54 -48.06
C PRO A 294 15.73 13.76 -46.75
N PRO A 295 16.83 14.53 -46.80
CA PRO A 295 18.09 14.17 -46.13
C PRO A 295 18.58 15.11 -45.01
N TRP A 296 19.61 14.60 -44.32
CA TRP A 296 20.49 15.14 -43.28
C TRP A 296 19.95 15.13 -41.84
#